data_AF-A0A930UK01-F1
#
_entry.id   AF-A0A930UK01-F1
#
_cell.length_a   1.000
_cell.length_b   1.000
_cell.length_c   1.000
_cell.angle_alpha   90.00
_cell.angle_beta   90.00
_cell.angle_gamma   90.00
#
_symmetry.space_group_name_H-M   'P 1'
#
loop_
_entity.id
_entity.type
_entity.pdbx_description
1 polymer ?
#
loop_
_entity_poly.entity_id
_entity_poly.type
_entity_poly.pdbx_seq_one_letter_code
_entity_poly.pdbx_strand_id
1 'polypeptide(L)'
;MIVSKIDLDAIQSHWAIATISAGDRRLAFDLVKERTVNCIVGCEFEFEFQEDEGNDTSDERKKDDGLIDSVALAHEIAVIEGLDALARPDRASDPSGKQSAAASYRLFDIWRLKEIPKDMTESIYHVLRLSALAHFASRETDLRQWFEENPLAIKTPSVAGVSWDRRLLYRLFDCWIRLLRKKNDRSDIDHIEEIIAGLREEQDSHEEAYLAKKTGSRAQAMTLHLISLYHWTKATEILAGYMRQGKPWTILEDLDRHFQSSIKAAIASGDMDHEINLRWLRAAGGAMVANSPWRIK
;
A
#
# COMPACT_ATOMS: atom_id res chain seq x y z
N MET A 1 3.53 12.20 -10.01
CA MET A 1 3.51 13.55 -9.38
C MET A 1 4.93 13.76 -8.91
N ILE A 2 5.60 14.84 -9.32
CA ILE A 2 6.99 15.05 -8.89
C ILE A 2 6.95 15.77 -7.54
N VAL A 3 7.51 15.13 -6.52
CA VAL A 3 7.67 15.73 -5.19
C VAL A 3 8.89 16.64 -5.22
N SER A 4 8.69 17.95 -5.02
CA SER A 4 9.78 18.92 -5.00
C SER A 4 10.33 19.15 -3.59
N LYS A 5 11.49 19.79 -3.49
CA LYS A 5 12.04 20.23 -2.18
C LYS A 5 11.07 21.15 -1.43
N ILE A 6 10.36 22.02 -2.15
CA ILE A 6 9.36 22.93 -1.56
C ILE A 6 8.23 22.12 -0.91
N ASP A 7 7.78 21.03 -1.54
CA ASP A 7 6.74 20.17 -0.97
C ASP A 7 7.23 19.44 0.29
N LEU A 8 8.50 18.99 0.29
CA LEU A 8 9.15 18.36 1.45
C LEU A 8 9.41 19.32 2.61
N ASP A 9 9.60 20.61 2.33
CA ASP A 9 9.73 21.65 3.35
C ASP A 9 8.33 22.04 3.88
N ALA A 10 7.33 22.13 3.01
CA ALA A 10 5.95 22.47 3.38
C ALA A 10 5.29 21.43 4.31
N ILE A 11 5.55 20.14 4.09
CA ILE A 11 5.01 19.06 4.94
C ILE A 11 5.50 19.15 6.39
N GLN A 12 6.63 19.81 6.68
CA GLN A 12 7.13 19.98 8.05
C GLN A 12 6.18 20.80 8.94
N SER A 13 5.31 21.61 8.32
CA SER A 13 4.30 22.42 9.01
C SER A 13 2.98 21.67 9.22
N HIS A 14 2.84 20.43 8.75
CA HIS A 14 1.65 19.62 9.00
C HIS A 14 1.49 19.35 10.49
N TRP A 15 0.27 19.48 11.01
CA TRP A 15 -0.01 19.45 12.45
C TRP A 15 0.56 18.19 13.12
N ALA A 16 0.39 17.01 12.52
CA ALA A 16 0.88 15.74 13.09
C ALA A 16 2.41 15.69 13.16
N ILE A 17 3.09 16.23 12.15
CA ILE A 17 4.56 16.20 12.03
C ILE A 17 5.18 17.29 12.91
N ALA A 18 4.53 18.44 13.03
CA ALA A 18 4.96 19.57 13.84
C ALA A 18 4.97 19.26 15.35
N THR A 19 4.27 18.21 15.80
CA THR A 19 4.31 17.74 17.21
C THR A 19 5.67 17.19 17.63
N ILE A 20 6.47 16.69 16.68
CA ILE A 20 7.82 16.16 16.92
C ILE A 20 8.82 17.29 16.71
N SER A 21 9.90 17.37 17.50
CA SER A 21 10.87 18.46 17.32
C SER A 21 11.60 18.34 15.97
N ALA A 22 12.03 19.47 15.39
CA ALA A 22 12.77 19.44 14.12
C ALA A 22 14.11 18.67 14.23
N GLY A 23 14.74 18.69 15.39
CA GLY A 23 15.95 17.91 15.68
C GLY A 23 15.67 16.41 15.66
N ASP A 24 14.63 15.97 16.35
CA ASP A 24 14.24 14.55 16.41
C ASP A 24 13.79 14.02 15.05
N ARG A 25 13.04 14.82 14.28
CA ARG A 25 12.67 14.44 12.90
C ARG A 25 13.91 14.25 12.02
N ARG A 26 14.88 15.15 12.13
CA ARG A 26 16.13 15.06 11.36
C ARG A 26 16.92 13.82 11.77
N LEU A 27 17.07 13.60 13.08
CA LEU A 27 17.74 12.42 13.65
C LEU A 27 17.11 11.13 13.12
N ALA A 28 15.78 11.01 13.17
CA ALA A 28 15.07 9.83 12.66
C ALA A 28 15.38 9.55 11.19
N PHE A 29 15.37 10.58 10.32
CA PHE A 29 15.71 10.39 8.91
C PHE A 29 17.19 10.12 8.66
N ASP A 30 18.09 10.64 9.49
CA ASP A 30 19.51 10.34 9.39
C ASP A 30 19.79 8.88 9.80
N LEU A 31 19.14 8.37 10.87
CA LEU A 31 19.16 6.95 11.24
C LEU A 31 18.58 6.04 10.14
N VAL A 32 17.48 6.43 9.50
CA VAL A 32 16.87 5.67 8.38
C VAL A 32 17.81 5.60 7.18
N LYS A 33 18.53 6.67 6.86
CA LYS A 33 19.55 6.66 5.80
C LYS A 33 20.70 5.74 6.15
N GLU A 34 21.21 5.83 7.38
CA GLU A 34 22.30 4.98 7.85
C GLU A 34 21.92 3.50 7.74
N ARG A 35 20.75 3.11 8.27
CA ARG A 35 20.23 1.74 8.17
C ARG A 35 20.05 1.29 6.72
N THR A 36 19.54 2.18 5.86
CA THR A 36 19.46 1.94 4.41
C THR A 36 20.83 1.61 3.81
N VAL A 37 21.85 2.42 4.12
CA VAL A 37 23.19 2.23 3.57
C VAL A 37 23.79 0.92 4.08
N ASN A 38 23.63 0.61 5.36
CA ASN A 38 24.07 -0.66 5.97
C ASN A 38 23.40 -1.87 5.30
N CYS A 39 22.11 -1.78 4.96
CA CYS A 39 21.42 -2.84 4.21
C CYS A 39 21.97 -3.04 2.78
N ILE A 40 22.34 -1.95 2.09
CA ILE A 40 22.83 -2.01 0.70
C ILE A 40 24.27 -2.49 0.61
N VAL A 41 25.12 -2.00 1.50
CA VAL A 41 26.56 -2.23 1.47
C VAL A 41 26.92 -3.59 2.11
N GLY A 42 26.01 -4.18 2.89
CA GLY A 42 26.33 -5.27 3.79
C GLY A 42 27.20 -4.77 4.94
N CYS A 43 27.36 -5.57 6.00
CA CYS A 43 28.19 -5.22 7.17
C CYS A 43 29.70 -5.11 6.86
N GLU A 44 30.10 -4.78 5.64
CA GLU A 44 31.50 -4.64 5.20
C GLU A 44 32.11 -3.27 5.54
N PHE A 45 31.27 -2.29 5.93
CA PHE A 45 31.70 -0.97 6.37
C PHE A 45 31.11 -0.69 7.76
N GLU A 46 31.97 -0.69 8.79
CA GLU A 46 31.64 -0.11 10.09
C GLU A 46 31.66 1.41 9.94
N PHE A 47 30.51 2.04 10.10
CA PHE A 47 30.43 3.49 10.20
C PHE A 47 30.82 3.90 11.63
N GLU A 48 32.03 4.45 11.81
CA GLU A 48 32.41 5.14 13.06
C GLU A 48 31.65 6.46 13.15
N PHE A 49 30.44 6.42 13.72
CA PHE A 49 29.78 7.62 14.22
C PHE A 49 29.58 7.46 15.73
N GLN A 50 30.48 8.08 16.50
CA GLN A 50 30.50 8.21 17.97
C GLN A 50 29.60 7.21 18.72
N GLU A 51 30.12 6.01 18.90
CA GLU A 51 29.67 5.15 20.00
C GLU A 51 30.07 5.86 21.32
N ASP A 52 29.12 6.52 21.97
CA ASP A 52 29.29 6.91 23.36
C ASP A 52 29.35 5.61 24.18
N GLU A 53 30.57 5.27 24.60
CA GLU A 53 30.85 4.12 25.47
C GLU A 53 30.04 4.21 26.77
N GLY A 54 29.14 3.25 27.00
CA GLY A 54 28.72 2.89 28.36
C GLY A 54 27.23 2.72 28.64
N ASN A 55 26.33 2.77 27.64
CA ASN A 55 24.91 2.53 27.86
C ASN A 55 24.45 1.27 27.12
N ASP A 56 23.56 0.49 27.74
CA ASP A 56 23.06 -0.79 27.21
C ASP A 56 22.54 -0.58 25.78
N THR A 57 23.27 -1.08 24.77
CA THR A 57 23.03 -0.84 23.33
C THR A 57 21.62 -1.24 22.90
N SER A 58 20.95 -2.06 23.71
CA SER A 58 19.58 -2.49 23.52
C SER A 58 18.53 -1.42 23.86
N ASP A 59 18.79 -0.51 24.81
CA ASP A 59 17.84 0.53 25.22
C ASP A 59 17.93 1.78 24.35
N GLU A 60 19.12 2.11 23.84
CA GLU A 60 19.28 3.20 22.85
C GLU A 60 18.64 2.84 21.51
N ARG A 61 18.85 1.61 21.02
CA ARG A 61 18.15 1.12 19.80
C ARG A 61 16.63 1.15 19.94
N LYS A 62 16.08 0.74 21.09
CA LYS A 62 14.62 0.83 21.34
C LYS A 62 14.12 2.27 21.30
N LYS A 63 14.91 3.22 21.83
CA LYS A 63 14.56 4.64 21.81
C LYS A 63 14.58 5.18 20.38
N ASP A 64 15.59 4.81 19.59
CA ASP A 64 15.70 5.16 18.17
C ASP A 64 14.53 4.58 17.36
N ASP A 65 14.19 3.31 17.58
CA ASP A 65 13.05 2.66 16.94
C ASP A 65 11.73 3.35 17.32
N GLY A 66 11.54 3.71 18.60
CA GLY A 66 10.38 4.46 19.05
C GLY A 66 10.26 5.86 18.42
N LEU A 67 11.40 6.52 18.19
CA LEU A 67 11.44 7.80 17.48
C LEU A 67 11.09 7.62 15.99
N ILE A 68 11.67 6.63 15.32
CA ILE A 68 11.38 6.31 13.92
C ILE A 68 9.89 5.98 13.75
N ASP A 69 9.30 5.20 14.66
CA ASP A 69 7.88 4.86 14.64
C ASP A 69 6.98 6.07 14.87
N SER A 70 7.36 6.97 15.78
CA SER A 70 6.61 8.22 16.01
C SER A 70 6.62 9.11 14.76
N VAL A 71 7.78 9.25 14.12
CA VAL A 71 7.91 10.00 12.85
C VAL A 71 7.14 9.32 11.73
N ALA A 72 7.18 7.98 11.64
CA ALA A 72 6.42 7.22 10.66
C ALA A 72 4.92 7.43 10.83
N LEU A 73 4.39 7.33 12.06
CA LEU A 73 2.98 7.54 12.36
C LEU A 73 2.52 8.95 12.01
N ALA A 74 3.32 9.97 12.33
CA ALA A 74 2.99 11.35 11.99
C ALA A 74 2.89 11.58 10.47
N HIS A 75 3.77 10.94 9.68
CA HIS A 75 3.70 10.99 8.22
C HIS A 75 2.54 10.13 7.69
N GLU A 76 2.25 8.98 8.29
CA GLU A 76 1.12 8.13 7.91
C GLU A 76 -0.21 8.85 8.06
N ILE A 77 -0.41 9.56 9.18
CA ILE A 77 -1.59 10.42 9.40
C ILE A 77 -1.72 11.45 8.26
N ALA A 78 -0.63 12.14 7.91
CA ALA A 78 -0.63 13.12 6.83
C ALA A 78 -0.97 12.50 5.47
N VAL A 79 -0.55 11.25 5.21
CA VAL A 79 -0.94 10.54 3.98
C VAL A 79 -2.43 10.16 4.02
N ILE A 80 -2.90 9.60 5.14
CA ILE A 80 -4.30 9.17 5.30
C ILE A 80 -5.27 10.33 5.09
N GLU A 81 -4.97 11.51 5.62
CA GLU A 81 -5.81 12.71 5.47
C GLU A 81 -5.98 13.16 4.01
N GLY A 82 -4.99 12.93 3.15
CA GLY A 82 -5.09 13.29 1.73
C GLY A 82 -5.23 12.12 0.76
N LEU A 83 -5.58 10.90 1.22
CA LEU A 83 -5.88 9.77 0.34
C LEU A 83 -6.99 10.12 -0.67
N ASP A 84 -8.00 10.88 -0.26
CA ASP A 84 -9.06 11.36 -1.15
C ASP A 84 -8.53 12.31 -2.22
N ALA A 85 -7.62 13.21 -1.86
CA ALA A 85 -6.97 14.11 -2.82
C ALA A 85 -6.07 13.33 -3.79
N LEU A 86 -5.33 12.33 -3.31
CA LEU A 86 -4.45 11.47 -4.12
C LEU A 86 -5.21 10.60 -5.13
N ALA A 87 -6.45 10.23 -4.82
CA ALA A 87 -7.32 9.47 -5.72
C ALA A 87 -7.85 10.31 -6.90
N ARG A 88 -7.86 11.64 -6.79
CA ARG A 88 -8.39 12.53 -7.83
C ARG A 88 -7.41 12.76 -8.98
N PRO A 89 -7.91 12.99 -10.20
CA PRO A 89 -7.06 13.25 -11.37
C PRO A 89 -6.24 14.53 -11.27
N ASP A 90 -6.71 15.56 -10.55
CA ASP A 90 -6.11 16.89 -10.40
C ASP A 90 -5.20 17.01 -9.17
N ARG A 91 -4.88 15.90 -8.50
CA ARG A 91 -4.04 15.84 -7.29
C ARG A 91 -2.73 16.62 -7.33
N ALA A 92 -2.17 16.86 -8.51
CA ALA A 92 -0.92 17.61 -8.68
C ALA A 92 -1.11 19.11 -8.47
N SER A 93 -2.36 19.59 -8.56
CA SER A 93 -2.75 20.97 -8.28
C SER A 93 -3.31 21.13 -6.86
N ASP A 94 -3.86 20.06 -6.29
CA ASP A 94 -4.42 20.03 -4.93
C ASP A 94 -3.30 20.12 -3.87
N PRO A 95 -3.31 21.14 -2.98
CA PRO A 95 -2.35 21.26 -1.89
C PRO A 95 -2.28 20.03 -0.97
N SER A 96 -3.42 19.43 -0.64
CA SER A 96 -3.50 18.21 0.19
C SER A 96 -2.90 17.01 -0.54
N GLY A 97 -3.09 16.94 -1.85
CA GLY A 97 -2.46 15.93 -2.71
C GLY A 97 -0.94 16.04 -2.71
N LYS A 98 -0.39 17.25 -2.86
CA LYS A 98 1.06 17.51 -2.79
C LYS A 98 1.63 17.18 -1.41
N GLN A 99 0.96 17.63 -0.36
CA GLN A 99 1.36 17.38 1.02
C GLN A 99 1.41 15.88 1.31
N SER A 100 0.39 15.14 0.89
CA SER A 100 0.33 13.68 1.07
C SER A 100 1.37 12.93 0.24
N ALA A 101 1.67 13.39 -0.98
CA ALA A 101 2.75 12.82 -1.78
C ALA A 101 4.13 13.08 -1.14
N ALA A 102 4.36 14.26 -0.57
CA ALA A 102 5.58 14.58 0.18
C ALA A 102 5.71 13.73 1.45
N ALA A 103 4.60 13.54 2.20
CA ALA A 103 4.57 12.63 3.34
C ALA A 103 4.85 11.19 2.91
N SER A 104 4.26 10.74 1.80
CA SER A 104 4.46 9.41 1.24
C SER A 104 5.91 9.15 0.86
N TYR A 105 6.59 10.16 0.31
CA TYR A 105 8.01 10.09 -0.04
C TYR A 105 8.87 9.76 1.18
N ARG A 106 8.65 10.46 2.30
CA ARG A 106 9.37 10.25 3.55
C ARG A 106 9.00 8.94 4.22
N LEU A 107 7.71 8.60 4.22
CA LEU A 107 7.22 7.39 4.86
C LEU A 107 7.70 6.13 4.15
N PHE A 108 7.84 6.16 2.82
CA PHE A 108 8.39 5.06 2.03
C PHE A 108 9.80 4.67 2.48
N ASP A 109 10.67 5.64 2.74
CA ASP A 109 12.05 5.39 3.20
C ASP A 109 12.08 4.67 4.55
N ILE A 110 11.11 4.94 5.43
CA ILE A 110 10.99 4.28 6.73
C ILE A 110 10.38 2.88 6.56
N TRP A 111 9.26 2.78 5.86
CA TRP A 111 8.47 1.55 5.79
C TRP A 111 9.18 0.43 5.02
N ARG A 112 10.01 0.76 4.04
CA ARG A 112 10.78 -0.26 3.31
C ARG A 112 11.81 -1.00 4.17
N LEU A 113 12.18 -0.43 5.32
CA LEU A 113 13.11 -1.01 6.30
C LEU A 113 12.39 -1.78 7.42
N LYS A 114 11.07 -1.66 7.54
CA LYS A 114 10.31 -2.36 8.58
C LYS A 114 10.29 -3.86 8.31
N GLU A 115 10.32 -4.64 9.38
CA GLU A 115 10.10 -6.08 9.29
C GLU A 115 8.70 -6.35 8.73
N ILE A 116 8.62 -7.30 7.80
CA ILE A 116 7.35 -7.74 7.25
C ILE A 116 6.59 -8.52 8.34
N PRO A 117 5.32 -8.19 8.64
CA PRO A 117 4.53 -8.90 9.63
C PRO A 117 4.47 -10.42 9.37
N LYS A 118 4.40 -11.20 10.45
CA LYS A 118 4.33 -12.68 10.36
C LYS A 118 2.93 -13.16 10.00
N ASP A 119 1.88 -12.42 10.37
CA ASP A 119 0.53 -12.73 9.92
C ASP A 119 0.41 -12.47 8.41
N MET A 120 -0.21 -13.41 7.71
CA MET A 120 -0.27 -13.37 6.25
C MET A 120 -1.11 -12.21 5.72
N THR A 121 -2.21 -11.88 6.39
CA THR A 121 -3.08 -10.76 6.00
C THR A 121 -2.38 -9.44 6.25
N GLU A 122 -1.76 -9.29 7.42
CA GLU A 122 -0.97 -8.10 7.76
C GLU A 122 0.22 -7.91 6.81
N SER A 123 0.93 -8.99 6.47
CA SER A 123 2.00 -8.98 5.47
C SER A 123 1.50 -8.47 4.12
N ILE A 124 0.36 -8.98 3.63
CA ILE A 124 -0.23 -8.54 2.37
C ILE A 124 -0.55 -7.03 2.42
N TYR A 125 -1.21 -6.56 3.48
CA TYR A 125 -1.55 -5.15 3.62
C TYR A 125 -0.31 -4.26 3.75
N HIS A 126 0.71 -4.71 4.46
CA HIS A 126 1.99 -4.00 4.56
C HIS A 126 2.61 -3.79 3.17
N VAL A 127 2.74 -4.85 2.38
CA VAL A 127 3.33 -4.78 1.02
C VAL A 127 2.48 -3.91 0.08
N LEU A 128 1.15 -4.03 0.15
CA LEU A 128 0.24 -3.25 -0.67
C LEU A 128 0.31 -1.74 -0.35
N ARG A 129 0.33 -1.38 0.94
CA ARG A 129 0.45 0.01 1.38
C ARG A 129 1.84 0.59 1.08
N LEU A 130 2.92 -0.18 1.28
CA LEU A 130 4.27 0.21 0.86
C LEU A 130 4.34 0.50 -0.65
N SER A 131 3.68 -0.34 -1.44
CA SER A 131 3.62 -0.14 -2.90
C SER A 131 2.80 1.10 -3.28
N ALA A 132 1.70 1.37 -2.58
CA ALA A 132 0.90 2.58 -2.76
C ALA A 132 1.71 3.84 -2.46
N LEU A 133 2.49 3.85 -1.36
CA LEU A 133 3.40 4.96 -1.00
C LEU A 133 4.35 5.31 -2.15
N ALA A 134 4.98 4.30 -2.76
CA ALA A 134 5.86 4.50 -3.88
C ALA A 134 5.15 5.15 -5.07
N HIS A 135 3.92 4.74 -5.39
CA HIS A 135 3.14 5.34 -6.47
C HIS A 135 2.70 6.78 -6.19
N PHE A 136 2.45 7.14 -4.93
CA PHE A 136 2.11 8.52 -4.55
C PHE A 136 3.32 9.45 -4.70
N ALA A 137 4.50 8.96 -4.36
CA ALA A 137 5.76 9.70 -4.34
C ALA A 137 6.59 9.60 -5.63
N SER A 138 6.10 8.90 -6.65
CA SER A 138 6.85 8.60 -7.89
C SER A 138 8.20 7.89 -7.65
N ARG A 139 8.19 6.91 -6.74
CA ARG A 139 9.32 6.04 -6.35
C ARG A 139 9.16 4.61 -6.90
N GLU A 140 8.53 4.44 -8.06
CA GLU A 140 8.26 3.10 -8.62
C GLU A 140 9.54 2.32 -8.97
N THR A 141 10.66 3.00 -9.24
CA THR A 141 11.96 2.33 -9.45
C THR A 141 12.47 1.70 -8.16
N ASP A 142 12.43 2.44 -7.05
CA ASP A 142 12.85 1.94 -5.74
C ASP A 142 11.95 0.82 -5.24
N LEU A 143 10.64 0.88 -5.53
CA LEU A 143 9.73 -0.22 -5.25
C LEU A 143 10.10 -1.50 -6.02
N ARG A 144 10.47 -1.37 -7.30
CA ARG A 144 10.91 -2.52 -8.11
C ARG A 144 12.19 -3.14 -7.55
N GLN A 145 13.14 -2.30 -7.15
CA GLN A 145 14.35 -2.78 -6.48
C GLN A 145 13.99 -3.50 -5.17
N TRP A 146 13.11 -2.92 -4.35
CA TRP A 146 12.67 -3.54 -3.10
C TRP A 146 11.98 -4.90 -3.35
N PHE A 147 11.19 -5.05 -4.42
CA PHE A 147 10.61 -6.33 -4.83
C PHE A 147 11.66 -7.38 -5.23
N GLU A 148 12.75 -6.97 -5.87
CA GLU A 148 13.86 -7.86 -6.25
C GLU A 148 14.68 -8.30 -5.03
N GLU A 149 14.85 -7.40 -4.06
CA GLU A 149 15.52 -7.67 -2.78
C GLU A 149 14.65 -8.54 -1.84
N ASN A 150 13.32 -8.45 -1.95
CA ASN A 150 12.36 -9.11 -1.07
C ASN A 150 11.41 -10.08 -1.82
N PRO A 151 11.92 -11.09 -2.54
CA PRO A 151 11.08 -11.96 -3.38
C PRO A 151 10.08 -12.80 -2.57
N LEU A 152 10.38 -13.09 -1.29
CA LEU A 152 9.47 -13.79 -0.40
C LEU A 152 8.27 -12.93 0.02
N ALA A 153 8.45 -11.62 0.15
CA ALA A 153 7.40 -10.68 0.56
C ALA A 153 6.27 -10.59 -0.47
N ILE A 154 6.63 -10.71 -1.75
CA ILE A 154 5.69 -10.63 -2.88
C ILE A 154 5.24 -11.99 -3.39
N LYS A 155 5.65 -13.08 -2.73
CA LYS A 155 5.25 -14.43 -3.14
C LYS A 155 3.77 -14.62 -2.82
N THR A 156 2.99 -14.95 -3.84
CA THR A 156 1.56 -15.26 -3.67
C THR A 156 1.38 -16.44 -2.71
N PRO A 157 0.60 -16.28 -1.63
CA PRO A 157 0.34 -17.36 -0.69
C PRO A 157 -0.48 -18.49 -1.32
N SER A 158 -0.32 -19.71 -0.80
CA SER A 158 -1.10 -20.86 -1.26
C SER A 158 -2.58 -20.72 -0.91
N VAL A 159 -3.45 -21.04 -1.86
CA VAL A 159 -4.91 -21.07 -1.68
C VAL A 159 -5.43 -22.45 -1.22
N ALA A 160 -4.54 -23.42 -1.01
CA ALA A 160 -4.92 -24.76 -0.57
C ALA A 160 -5.38 -24.74 0.90
N GLY A 161 -6.58 -25.27 1.17
CA GLY A 161 -7.09 -25.45 2.54
C GLY A 161 -7.49 -24.16 3.28
N VAL A 162 -7.44 -23.00 2.62
CA VAL A 162 -7.87 -21.72 3.23
C VAL A 162 -9.34 -21.42 2.94
N SER A 163 -9.92 -20.52 3.74
CA SER A 163 -11.28 -20.04 3.56
C SER A 163 -11.43 -19.18 2.29
N TRP A 164 -12.68 -19.03 1.82
CA TRP A 164 -12.98 -18.36 0.55
C TRP A 164 -12.55 -16.89 0.52
N ASP A 165 -12.80 -16.15 1.60
CA ASP A 165 -12.31 -14.78 1.82
C ASP A 165 -10.78 -14.66 1.69
N ARG A 166 -10.03 -15.58 2.31
CA ARG A 166 -8.56 -15.60 2.24
C ARG A 166 -8.06 -15.93 0.85
N ARG A 167 -8.73 -16.87 0.16
CA ARG A 167 -8.43 -17.21 -1.23
C ARG A 167 -8.61 -16.00 -2.15
N LEU A 168 -9.71 -15.25 -2.00
CA LEU A 168 -9.93 -13.98 -2.71
C LEU A 168 -8.80 -12.98 -2.41
N LEU A 169 -8.49 -12.75 -1.13
CA LEU A 169 -7.41 -11.84 -0.73
C LEU A 169 -6.06 -12.22 -1.35
N TYR A 170 -5.68 -13.50 -1.32
CA TYR A 170 -4.39 -13.96 -1.83
C TYR A 170 -4.29 -13.81 -3.35
N ARG A 171 -5.40 -14.07 -4.07
CA ARG A 171 -5.48 -13.86 -5.52
C ARG A 171 -5.49 -12.37 -5.88
N LEU A 172 -6.19 -11.54 -5.12
CA LEU A 172 -6.17 -10.09 -5.31
C LEU A 172 -4.78 -9.51 -5.04
N PHE A 173 -4.08 -10.01 -4.03
CA PHE A 173 -2.69 -9.65 -3.79
C PHE A 173 -1.81 -9.92 -5.00
N ASP A 174 -1.89 -11.12 -5.60
CA ASP A 174 -1.16 -11.45 -6.85
C ASP A 174 -1.48 -10.47 -7.98
N CYS A 175 -2.78 -10.17 -8.19
CA CYS A 175 -3.18 -9.21 -9.21
C CYS A 175 -2.58 -7.82 -8.97
N TRP A 176 -2.59 -7.34 -7.73
CA TRP A 176 -2.06 -6.02 -7.39
C TRP A 176 -0.54 -5.96 -7.50
N ILE A 177 0.20 -6.98 -7.05
CA ILE A 177 1.65 -7.04 -7.26
C ILE A 177 2.00 -6.95 -8.76
N ARG A 178 1.24 -7.63 -9.63
CA ARG A 178 1.41 -7.53 -11.08
C ARG A 178 1.13 -6.14 -11.63
N LEU A 179 0.06 -5.48 -11.16
CA LEU A 179 -0.24 -4.08 -11.54
C LEU A 179 0.85 -3.10 -11.07
N LEU A 180 1.35 -3.28 -9.85
CA LEU A 180 2.29 -2.38 -9.18
C LEU A 180 3.71 -2.51 -9.74
N ARG A 181 4.19 -3.74 -9.99
CA ARG A 181 5.58 -3.96 -10.43
C ARG A 181 5.87 -3.45 -11.84
N LYS A 182 4.83 -3.27 -12.68
CA LYS A 182 4.94 -2.81 -14.08
C LYS A 182 6.16 -3.39 -14.80
N LYS A 183 6.37 -4.71 -14.75
CA LYS A 183 7.19 -5.35 -15.78
C LYS A 183 6.46 -5.07 -17.09
N ASN A 184 7.14 -4.52 -18.08
CA ASN A 184 6.56 -4.08 -19.37
C ASN A 184 6.04 -5.25 -20.23
N ASP A 185 5.45 -6.27 -19.60
CA ASP A 185 4.97 -7.47 -20.24
C ASP A 185 3.45 -7.51 -20.19
N ARG A 186 2.86 -7.54 -21.38
CA ARG A 186 1.43 -7.77 -21.60
C ARG A 186 0.94 -9.03 -20.86
N SER A 187 1.84 -10.00 -20.67
CA SER A 187 1.64 -11.21 -19.87
C SER A 187 1.05 -10.93 -18.48
N ASP A 188 1.51 -9.90 -17.77
CA ASP A 188 1.04 -9.67 -16.40
C ASP A 188 -0.44 -9.29 -16.33
N ILE A 189 -0.92 -8.54 -17.31
CA ILE A 189 -2.34 -8.17 -17.37
C ILE A 189 -3.19 -9.37 -17.81
N ASP A 190 -2.68 -10.19 -18.74
CA ASP A 190 -3.36 -11.41 -19.17
C ASP A 190 -3.53 -12.40 -18.00
N HIS A 191 -2.51 -12.57 -17.15
CA HIS A 191 -2.63 -13.36 -15.92
C HIS A 191 -3.65 -12.79 -14.93
N ILE A 192 -3.81 -11.47 -14.83
CA ILE A 192 -4.83 -10.88 -13.95
C ILE A 192 -6.23 -11.29 -14.41
N GLU A 193 -6.49 -11.27 -15.72
CA GLU A 193 -7.79 -11.71 -16.24
C GLU A 193 -8.04 -13.19 -16.01
N GLU A 194 -7.02 -14.03 -16.20
CA GLU A 194 -7.10 -15.46 -15.88
C GLU A 194 -7.41 -15.71 -14.40
N ILE A 195 -6.74 -15.00 -13.49
CA ILE A 195 -7.01 -15.09 -12.05
C ILE A 195 -8.45 -14.71 -11.74
N ILE A 196 -8.96 -13.60 -12.32
CA ILE A 196 -10.32 -13.13 -12.07
C ILE A 196 -11.37 -14.08 -12.67
N ALA A 197 -11.12 -14.64 -13.85
CA ALA A 197 -11.97 -15.67 -14.44
C ALA A 197 -12.02 -16.92 -13.56
N GLY A 198 -10.86 -17.41 -13.09
CA GLY A 198 -10.77 -18.55 -12.18
C GLY A 198 -11.49 -18.29 -10.84
N LEU A 199 -11.39 -17.08 -10.27
CA LEU A 199 -12.13 -16.71 -9.06
C LEU A 199 -13.66 -16.78 -9.27
N ARG A 200 -14.16 -16.43 -10.46
CA ARG A 200 -15.60 -16.51 -10.77
C ARG A 200 -16.07 -17.95 -10.87
N GLU A 201 -15.29 -18.82 -11.49
CA GLU A 201 -15.59 -20.25 -11.56
C GLU A 201 -15.53 -20.91 -10.18
N GLU A 202 -14.53 -20.55 -9.37
CA GLU A 202 -14.36 -21.07 -8.02
C GLU A 202 -15.48 -20.61 -7.07
N GLN A 203 -16.06 -19.42 -7.28
CA GLN A 203 -17.12 -18.84 -6.45
C GLN A 203 -18.31 -19.78 -6.27
N ASP A 204 -18.78 -20.41 -7.36
CA ASP A 204 -19.92 -21.33 -7.36
C ASP A 204 -19.72 -22.51 -6.41
N SER A 205 -18.48 -22.98 -6.26
CA SER A 205 -18.14 -24.15 -5.44
C SER A 205 -17.80 -23.82 -3.98
N HIS A 206 -17.39 -22.58 -3.69
CA HIS A 206 -16.82 -22.22 -2.39
C HIS A 206 -17.69 -21.26 -1.57
N GLU A 207 -18.48 -20.40 -2.21
CA GLU A 207 -19.21 -19.34 -1.52
C GLU A 207 -20.31 -19.91 -0.61
N GLU A 208 -21.14 -20.83 -1.10
CA GLU A 208 -22.24 -21.41 -0.33
C GLU A 208 -21.73 -22.07 0.94
N ALA A 209 -20.69 -22.89 0.82
CA ALA A 209 -20.04 -23.57 1.94
C ALA A 209 -19.37 -22.58 2.92
N TYR A 210 -18.96 -21.40 2.46
CA TYR A 210 -18.39 -20.37 3.31
C TYR A 210 -19.48 -19.63 4.11
N LEU A 211 -20.57 -19.25 3.45
CA LEU A 211 -21.70 -18.54 4.07
C LEU A 211 -22.50 -19.43 5.04
N ALA A 212 -22.66 -20.72 4.72
CA ALA A 212 -23.41 -21.66 5.56
C ALA A 212 -22.78 -21.92 6.94
N LYS A 213 -21.49 -21.62 7.13
CA LYS A 213 -20.74 -21.92 8.36
C LYS A 213 -21.09 -21.03 9.56
N LYS A 214 -21.98 -20.04 9.42
CA LYS A 214 -22.14 -18.96 10.41
C LYS A 214 -23.58 -18.52 10.56
N THR A 215 -23.95 -18.15 11.77
CA THR A 215 -25.29 -17.65 12.13
C THR A 215 -25.21 -16.30 12.83
N GLY A 216 -26.31 -15.55 12.81
CA GLY A 216 -26.45 -14.27 13.51
C GLY A 216 -25.57 -13.14 12.95
N SER A 217 -25.18 -12.20 13.82
CA SER A 217 -24.40 -11.00 13.45
C SER A 217 -23.06 -11.33 12.79
N ARG A 218 -22.43 -12.46 13.16
CA ARG A 218 -21.17 -12.91 12.54
C ARG A 218 -21.34 -13.30 11.08
N ALA A 219 -22.49 -13.89 10.71
CA ALA A 219 -22.80 -14.21 9.32
C ALA A 219 -22.91 -12.92 8.49
N GLN A 220 -23.62 -11.91 9.03
CA GLN A 220 -23.79 -10.62 8.37
C GLN A 220 -22.44 -9.91 8.14
N ALA A 221 -21.58 -9.84 9.16
CA ALA A 221 -20.24 -9.24 9.02
C ALA A 221 -19.40 -9.96 7.95
N MET A 222 -19.46 -11.29 7.90
CA MET A 222 -18.72 -12.07 6.89
C MET A 222 -19.28 -11.89 5.48
N THR A 223 -20.61 -11.80 5.32
CA THR A 223 -21.24 -11.47 4.03
C THR A 223 -20.81 -10.09 3.55
N LEU A 224 -20.78 -9.09 4.44
CA LEU A 224 -20.34 -7.74 4.10
C LEU A 224 -18.85 -7.68 3.75
N HIS A 225 -18.01 -8.44 4.45
CA HIS A 225 -16.60 -8.59 4.10
C HIS A 225 -16.43 -9.21 2.69
N LEU A 226 -17.21 -10.24 2.34
CA LEU A 226 -17.18 -10.79 0.97
C LEU A 226 -17.65 -9.79 -0.08
N ILE A 227 -18.73 -9.04 0.19
CA ILE A 227 -19.19 -7.97 -0.70
C ILE A 227 -18.08 -6.95 -0.95
N SER A 228 -17.31 -6.61 0.09
CA SER A 228 -16.13 -5.76 -0.05
C SER A 228 -15.11 -6.38 -1.01
N LEU A 229 -14.69 -7.63 -0.78
CA LEU A 229 -13.73 -8.33 -1.65
C LEU A 229 -14.21 -8.43 -3.10
N TYR A 230 -15.50 -8.62 -3.35
CA TYR A 230 -16.06 -8.66 -4.70
C TYR A 230 -16.02 -7.31 -5.40
N HIS A 231 -16.31 -6.22 -4.69
CA HIS A 231 -16.15 -4.89 -5.25
C HIS A 231 -14.68 -4.55 -5.51
N TRP A 232 -13.76 -4.95 -4.63
CA TRP A 232 -12.33 -4.83 -4.88
C TRP A 232 -11.88 -5.66 -6.09
N THR A 233 -12.39 -6.88 -6.25
CA THR A 233 -12.14 -7.73 -7.42
C THR A 233 -12.61 -7.04 -8.70
N LYS A 234 -13.81 -6.45 -8.68
CA LYS A 234 -14.35 -5.74 -9.84
C LYS A 234 -13.55 -4.49 -10.19
N ALA A 235 -13.13 -3.71 -9.20
CA ALA A 235 -12.24 -2.57 -9.41
C ALA A 235 -10.90 -3.00 -10.03
N THR A 236 -10.35 -4.13 -9.57
CA THR A 236 -9.10 -4.72 -10.08
C THR A 236 -9.23 -5.13 -11.54
N GLU A 237 -10.32 -5.80 -11.93
CA GLU A 237 -10.61 -6.16 -13.32
C GLU A 237 -10.67 -4.92 -14.23
N ILE A 238 -11.42 -3.89 -13.80
CA ILE A 238 -11.60 -2.66 -14.57
C ILE A 238 -10.27 -1.94 -14.74
N LEU A 239 -9.46 -1.86 -13.68
CA LEU A 239 -8.13 -1.26 -13.73
C LEU A 239 -7.21 -2.02 -14.69
N ALA A 240 -7.16 -3.34 -14.59
CA ALA A 240 -6.35 -4.19 -15.47
C ALA A 240 -6.77 -4.04 -16.94
N GLY A 241 -8.08 -4.07 -17.22
CA GLY A 241 -8.63 -3.83 -18.54
C GLY A 241 -8.22 -2.46 -19.09
N TYR A 242 -8.29 -1.40 -18.28
CA TYR A 242 -7.82 -0.08 -18.69
C TYR A 242 -6.31 -0.04 -18.95
N MET A 243 -5.50 -0.67 -18.10
CA MET A 243 -4.05 -0.72 -18.31
C MET A 243 -3.68 -1.42 -19.62
N ARG A 244 -4.48 -2.42 -20.06
CA ARG A 244 -4.27 -3.09 -21.36
C ARG A 244 -4.59 -2.22 -22.56
N GLN A 245 -5.75 -1.56 -22.58
CA GLN A 245 -6.32 -0.99 -23.82
C GLN A 245 -6.79 0.47 -23.71
N GLY A 246 -6.59 1.13 -22.57
CA GLY A 246 -6.97 2.51 -22.33
C GLY A 246 -8.49 2.77 -22.24
N LYS A 247 -9.30 1.73 -22.01
CA LYS A 247 -10.77 1.81 -21.86
C LYS A 247 -11.22 1.09 -20.57
N PRO A 248 -12.32 1.52 -19.94
CA PRO A 248 -13.26 2.57 -20.37
C PRO A 248 -12.72 3.99 -20.15
N TRP A 249 -13.30 4.99 -20.82
CA TRP A 249 -12.95 6.41 -20.61
C TRP A 249 -13.42 6.93 -19.25
N THR A 250 -14.47 6.32 -18.70
CA THR A 250 -15.03 6.55 -17.37
C THR A 250 -14.24 5.85 -16.26
N ILE A 251 -13.01 5.38 -16.53
CA ILE A 251 -12.20 4.57 -15.62
C ILE A 251 -12.15 5.12 -14.19
N LEU A 252 -11.97 6.43 -14.00
CA LEU A 252 -11.88 7.00 -12.66
C LEU A 252 -13.21 6.92 -11.90
N GLU A 253 -14.34 7.17 -12.57
CA GLU A 253 -15.68 7.05 -11.98
C GLU A 253 -16.01 5.58 -11.67
N ASP A 254 -15.64 4.67 -12.58
CA ASP A 254 -15.86 3.23 -12.42
C ASP A 254 -15.05 2.66 -11.25
N LEU A 255 -13.77 3.03 -11.14
CA LEU A 255 -12.93 2.66 -10.00
C LEU A 255 -13.47 3.26 -8.71
N ASP A 256 -13.79 4.55 -8.69
CA ASP A 256 -14.29 5.23 -7.50
C ASP A 256 -15.55 4.57 -6.99
N ARG A 257 -16.52 4.30 -7.87
CA ARG A 257 -17.76 3.60 -7.53
C ARG A 257 -17.51 2.25 -6.84
N HIS A 258 -16.65 1.41 -7.40
CA HIS A 258 -16.40 0.09 -6.83
C HIS A 258 -15.59 0.15 -5.54
N PHE A 259 -14.56 1.00 -5.46
CA PHE A 259 -13.83 1.18 -4.20
C PHE A 259 -14.70 1.77 -3.10
N GLN A 260 -15.56 2.74 -3.39
CA GLN A 260 -16.48 3.31 -2.41
C GLN A 260 -17.48 2.27 -1.90
N SER A 261 -18.03 1.43 -2.76
CA SER A 261 -18.89 0.32 -2.33
C SER A 261 -18.13 -0.71 -1.49
N SER A 262 -16.88 -1.00 -1.85
CA SER A 262 -15.99 -1.89 -1.08
C SER A 262 -15.71 -1.32 0.31
N ILE A 263 -15.30 -0.05 0.41
CA ILE A 263 -15.03 0.65 1.67
C ILE A 263 -16.27 0.66 2.57
N LYS A 264 -17.44 0.99 2.03
CA LYS A 264 -18.70 0.97 2.80
C LYS A 264 -19.02 -0.42 3.35
N ALA A 265 -18.79 -1.46 2.57
CA ALA A 265 -19.00 -2.84 3.00
C ALA A 265 -17.97 -3.25 4.08
N ALA A 266 -16.70 -2.86 3.95
CA ALA A 266 -15.65 -3.10 4.95
C ALA A 266 -15.93 -2.42 6.30
N ILE A 267 -16.40 -1.16 6.27
CA ILE A 267 -16.86 -0.45 7.47
C ILE A 267 -18.02 -1.21 8.12
N ALA A 268 -19.01 -1.62 7.32
CA ALA A 268 -20.19 -2.32 7.82
C ALA A 268 -19.87 -3.73 8.35
N SER A 269 -18.81 -4.38 7.87
CA SER A 269 -18.30 -5.64 8.43
C SER A 269 -17.47 -5.46 9.70
N GLY A 270 -17.07 -4.23 10.04
CA GLY A 270 -16.18 -3.95 11.17
C GLY A 270 -14.70 -4.27 10.90
N ASP A 271 -14.31 -4.38 9.63
CA ASP A 271 -12.94 -4.72 9.21
C ASP A 271 -12.15 -3.45 8.87
N MET A 272 -11.63 -2.80 9.91
CA MET A 272 -10.95 -1.50 9.80
C MET A 272 -9.64 -1.59 9.01
N ASP A 273 -8.88 -2.68 9.14
CA ASP A 273 -7.62 -2.83 8.43
C ASP A 273 -7.81 -3.01 6.92
N HIS A 274 -8.84 -3.79 6.54
CA HIS A 274 -9.25 -3.92 5.15
C HIS A 274 -9.76 -2.59 4.59
N GLU A 275 -10.58 -1.87 5.35
CA GLU A 275 -11.10 -0.55 5.00
C GLU A 275 -9.98 0.46 4.68
N ILE A 276 -9.01 0.58 5.59
CA ILE A 276 -7.85 1.44 5.39
C ILE A 276 -7.12 1.00 4.13
N ASN A 277 -6.81 -0.29 4.00
CA ASN A 277 -6.10 -0.82 2.83
C ASN A 277 -6.82 -0.48 1.51
N LEU A 278 -8.15 -0.55 1.46
CA LEU A 278 -8.92 -0.16 0.26
C LEU A 278 -8.80 1.32 -0.07
N ARG A 279 -8.70 2.22 0.92
CA ARG A 279 -8.46 3.65 0.66
C ARG A 279 -7.10 3.89 0.01
N TRP A 280 -6.06 3.22 0.51
CA TRP A 280 -4.72 3.25 -0.09
C TRP A 280 -4.74 2.75 -1.53
N LEU A 281 -5.40 1.62 -1.78
CA LEU A 281 -5.49 1.03 -3.12
C LEU A 281 -6.34 1.85 -4.08
N ARG A 282 -7.41 2.49 -3.61
CA ARG A 282 -8.21 3.45 -4.40
C ARG A 282 -7.33 4.58 -4.91
N ALA A 283 -6.56 5.20 -4.02
CA ALA A 283 -5.62 6.26 -4.39
C ALA A 283 -4.53 5.74 -5.34
N ALA A 284 -4.00 4.53 -5.10
CA ALA A 284 -2.97 3.93 -5.94
C ALA A 284 -3.49 3.62 -7.35
N GLY A 285 -4.71 3.08 -7.48
CA GLY A 285 -5.37 2.85 -8.76
C GLY A 285 -5.57 4.16 -9.54
N GLY A 286 -6.06 5.21 -8.87
CA GLY A 286 -6.12 6.55 -9.43
C GLY A 286 -4.74 7.05 -9.89
N ALA A 287 -3.67 6.72 -9.15
CA ALA A 287 -2.31 7.04 -9.53
C ALA A 287 -1.77 6.30 -10.74
N MET A 288 -2.08 5.03 -10.87
CA MET A 288 -1.72 4.26 -12.06
C MET A 288 -2.41 4.82 -13.29
N VAL A 289 -3.71 5.14 -13.22
CA VAL A 289 -4.47 5.74 -14.33
C VAL A 289 -3.89 7.10 -14.69
N ALA A 290 -3.65 7.93 -13.67
CA ALA A 290 -3.08 9.26 -13.83
C ALA A 290 -1.70 9.27 -14.50
N ASN A 291 -0.89 8.25 -14.26
CA ASN A 291 0.46 8.07 -14.80
C ASN A 291 0.49 7.12 -16.01
N SER A 292 -0.67 6.70 -16.53
CA SER A 292 -0.74 5.77 -17.67
C SER A 292 -0.55 6.52 -19.01
N PRO A 293 -0.01 5.84 -20.04
CA PRO A 293 0.13 6.45 -21.37
C PRO A 293 -1.23 6.73 -22.03
N TRP A 294 -2.30 6.07 -21.58
CA TRP A 294 -3.64 6.20 -22.14
C TRP A 294 -4.32 7.53 -21.79
N ARG A 295 -3.85 8.22 -20.74
CA ARG A 295 -4.44 9.48 -20.28
C ARG A 295 -4.18 10.68 -21.20
N ILE A 296 -3.23 10.58 -22.13
CA ILE A 296 -2.86 11.66 -23.06
C ILE A 296 -3.82 11.70 -24.27
N LYS A 297 -4.98 11.03 -24.22
CA LYS A 297 -6.00 11.05 -25.27
C LYS A 297 -7.32 11.59 -24.78
#